data_AF-V9D9N7-F1
#
_entry.id   AF-V9D9N7-F1
#
_cell.length_a   1.000
_cell.length_b   1.000
_cell.length_c   1.000
_cell.angle_alpha   90.00
_cell.angle_beta   90.00
_cell.angle_gamma   90.00
#
_symmetry.space_group_name_H-M   'P 1'
#
loop_
_entity.id
_entity.type
_entity.pdbx_description
1 polymer ?
#
loop_
_entity_poly.entity_id
_entity_poly.type
_entity_poly.pdbx_seq_one_letter_code
_entity_poly.pdbx_strand_id
1 'polypeptide(L)'
;MHDPSTRIPSPPISDDEQSIDASRCANGVDVEISSDTVVSLTARTTAETAGSPARFETSSAASSSSTTVSSPPSELPSATSSTTTVSSPPSEPSKPRSRQRVDFAKLQSIFAAESATDNTDPTPSPSLSSLWYILTTALLLAFHKEKLIADLWTYLAVNVARASGTNDDDHHHHHLLLTTARHIREASLKASTLVGFPRAINALLTLHRAIQSSHPALSTVLQRDSSLRSSPWLSPADKFNRGMALFQTIYDRHTPRVVSTMSSCSGGDLTHFAIQCIYGELLAENAIIGDLETGMLEFVCCLADGVAPQAKGHFFGSVNLGATRGQLRGAVLMAQELARQVRVPCAWDGGAAEEHDEGDEEDMDEWKFLQRVM
;
A
#
# COMPACT_ATOMS: atom_id res chain seq x y z
N MET A 1 28.83 0.67 63.45
CA MET A 1 29.41 -0.63 63.06
C MET A 1 28.65 -1.10 61.82
N HIS A 2 29.20 -0.84 60.64
CA HIS A 2 28.69 -1.36 59.38
C HIS A 2 29.83 -2.11 58.70
N ASP A 3 29.58 -3.40 58.49
CA ASP A 3 30.47 -4.41 57.91
C ASP A 3 30.35 -4.39 56.37
N PRO A 4 31.45 -4.25 55.61
CA PRO A 4 31.44 -4.33 54.16
C PRO A 4 32.10 -5.62 53.68
N SER A 5 31.30 -6.66 53.39
CA SER A 5 31.79 -7.78 52.59
C SER A 5 30.65 -8.56 51.95
N THR A 6 30.46 -8.38 50.65
CA THR A 6 30.28 -9.49 49.67
C THR A 6 30.23 -8.91 48.25
N ARG A 7 31.33 -9.09 47.51
CA ARG A 7 31.42 -8.96 46.05
C ARG A 7 30.63 -10.10 45.40
N ILE A 8 29.80 -9.76 44.40
CA ILE A 8 29.16 -10.73 43.50
C ILE A 8 30.04 -10.86 42.23
N PRO A 9 30.34 -12.08 41.74
CA PRO A 9 31.18 -12.28 40.56
C PRO A 9 30.39 -12.16 39.23
N SER A 10 31.03 -11.57 38.23
CA SER A 10 30.54 -11.46 36.84
C SER A 10 30.66 -12.80 36.08
N PRO A 11 29.77 -13.07 35.11
CA PRO A 11 29.79 -14.28 34.30
C PRO A 11 30.87 -14.24 33.18
N PRO A 12 31.29 -15.40 32.65
CA PRO A 12 32.40 -15.50 31.71
C PRO A 12 32.00 -15.10 30.28
N ILE A 13 32.95 -14.44 29.61
CA ILE A 13 32.95 -14.12 28.18
C ILE A 13 33.40 -15.37 27.44
N SER A 14 32.63 -15.83 26.44
CA SER A 14 33.04 -16.90 25.53
C SER A 14 33.55 -16.28 24.23
N ASP A 15 34.85 -16.46 23.99
CA ASP A 15 35.51 -16.26 22.70
C ASP A 15 35.10 -17.39 21.75
N ASP A 16 34.64 -17.04 20.55
CA ASP A 16 34.68 -17.91 19.36
C ASP A 16 34.60 -17.02 18.09
N GLU A 17 35.76 -16.46 17.72
CA GLU A 17 36.03 -15.99 16.37
C GLU A 17 36.59 -17.15 15.55
N GLN A 18 35.86 -17.60 14.52
CA GLN A 18 36.43 -18.38 13.43
C GLN A 18 36.32 -17.62 12.11
N SER A 19 37.51 -17.17 11.71
CA SER A 19 37.98 -16.75 10.40
C SER A 19 37.43 -17.57 9.23
N ILE A 20 36.88 -16.88 8.22
CA ILE A 20 36.91 -17.36 6.83
C ILE A 20 37.40 -16.24 5.92
N ASP A 21 38.42 -16.63 5.16
CA ASP A 21 39.33 -15.93 4.29
C ASP A 21 38.63 -15.23 3.11
N ALA A 22 38.93 -13.95 2.89
CA ALA A 22 38.58 -13.21 1.68
C ALA A 22 39.87 -12.69 1.06
N SER A 23 40.33 -13.38 0.01
CA SER A 23 41.44 -12.92 -0.81
C SER A 23 41.10 -12.97 -2.30
N ARG A 24 41.50 -11.86 -2.96
CA ARG A 24 41.70 -11.64 -4.40
C ARG A 24 40.50 -11.22 -5.24
N CYS A 25 40.45 -9.93 -5.54
CA CYS A 25 40.88 -9.44 -6.85
C CYS A 25 41.30 -7.96 -6.75
N ALA A 26 42.62 -7.73 -6.84
CA ALA A 26 43.20 -6.43 -7.10
C ALA A 26 43.26 -6.21 -8.61
N ASN A 27 42.88 -5.01 -9.06
CA ASN A 27 43.54 -4.30 -10.16
C ASN A 27 43.25 -2.81 -9.95
N GLY A 28 44.29 -2.08 -9.57
CA GLY A 28 44.25 -0.64 -9.37
C GLY A 28 44.32 0.13 -10.67
N VAL A 29 43.79 1.35 -10.64
CA VAL A 29 44.35 2.52 -11.32
C VAL A 29 44.18 3.69 -10.36
N ASP A 30 45.29 4.24 -9.88
CA ASP A 30 45.38 5.43 -9.05
C ASP A 30 44.97 6.69 -9.83
N VAL A 31 44.13 7.53 -9.23
CA VAL A 31 44.08 8.98 -9.49
C VAL A 31 43.85 9.71 -8.16
N GLU A 32 44.91 10.30 -7.62
CA GLU A 32 44.88 11.31 -6.55
C GLU A 32 44.08 12.54 -6.98
N ILE A 33 43.11 13.00 -6.18
CA ILE A 33 42.81 14.44 -6.04
C ILE A 33 42.42 14.76 -4.58
N SER A 34 43.07 15.81 -4.09
CA SER A 34 43.14 16.36 -2.73
C SER A 34 41.83 16.91 -2.15
N SER A 35 41.76 16.81 -0.82
CA SER A 35 40.82 17.45 0.10
C SER A 35 40.84 18.98 0.06
N ASP A 36 39.66 19.60 0.13
CA ASP A 36 39.28 20.62 1.13
C ASP A 36 37.99 21.34 0.69
N THR A 37 37.01 21.43 1.59
CA THR A 37 36.32 22.68 2.00
C THR A 37 35.02 22.33 2.73
N VAL A 38 35.06 22.51 4.06
CA VAL A 38 33.89 22.61 4.94
C VAL A 38 33.56 24.09 5.10
N VAL A 39 32.32 24.52 4.82
CA VAL A 39 31.82 25.82 5.31
C VAL A 39 30.42 25.65 5.91
N SER A 40 30.40 25.89 7.22
CA SER A 40 29.23 26.08 8.09
C SER A 40 28.68 27.51 7.92
N LEU A 41 27.36 27.70 7.89
CA LEU A 41 26.73 29.01 8.00
C LEU A 41 25.83 29.07 9.24
N THR A 42 26.29 29.82 10.23
CA THR A 42 25.53 30.30 11.40
C THR A 42 24.86 31.64 11.10
N ALA A 43 23.66 31.82 11.66
CA ALA A 43 22.86 33.04 11.63
C ALA A 43 23.45 34.21 12.44
N ARG A 44 23.14 35.46 12.04
CA ARG A 44 23.04 36.61 12.94
C ARG A 44 22.15 37.74 12.39
N THR A 45 21.32 38.23 13.31
CA THR A 45 20.37 39.34 13.26
C THR A 45 21.06 40.68 13.54
N THR A 46 20.62 41.79 12.93
CA THR A 46 20.48 43.14 13.56
C THR A 46 19.62 44.08 12.69
N ALA A 47 18.96 45.02 13.37
CA ALA A 47 17.79 45.81 12.95
C ALA A 47 18.06 47.25 12.45
N GLU A 48 16.98 47.88 11.96
CA GLU A 48 16.60 49.32 12.03
C GLU A 48 17.33 50.35 11.12
N THR A 49 16.72 51.38 10.48
CA THR A 49 15.41 52.06 10.62
C THR A 49 15.06 52.91 9.35
N ALA A 50 13.76 53.17 9.16
CA ALA A 50 13.09 54.39 8.68
C ALA A 50 13.10 54.83 7.18
N GLY A 51 11.89 54.99 6.64
CA GLY A 51 11.59 55.87 5.49
C GLY A 51 10.33 55.46 4.68
N SER A 52 9.15 55.93 5.08
CA SER A 52 7.90 55.92 4.29
C SER A 52 7.56 57.38 3.90
N PRO A 53 6.48 57.73 3.15
CA PRO A 53 5.56 56.93 2.31
C PRO A 53 5.27 57.60 0.93
N ALA A 54 4.53 56.94 0.01
CA ALA A 54 3.54 57.62 -0.86
C ALA A 54 2.63 56.64 -1.64
N ARG A 55 1.36 57.04 -1.73
CA ARG A 55 0.17 56.43 -2.35
C ARG A 55 0.11 56.63 -3.88
N PHE A 56 -0.70 55.79 -4.56
CA PHE A 56 -1.84 56.08 -5.48
C PHE A 56 -1.99 54.90 -6.47
N GLU A 57 -3.05 54.09 -6.40
CA GLU A 57 -4.38 54.23 -7.07
C GLU A 57 -4.40 53.93 -8.59
N THR A 58 -5.06 52.82 -8.91
CA THR A 58 -6.10 52.58 -9.95
C THR A 58 -6.09 53.37 -11.28
N SER A 59 -6.14 52.67 -12.41
CA SER A 59 -7.37 52.39 -13.19
C SER A 59 -7.11 52.09 -14.67
N SER A 60 -8.11 51.44 -15.28
CA SER A 60 -8.19 50.85 -16.61
C SER A 60 -8.24 51.82 -17.80
N ALA A 61 -7.93 51.29 -18.99
CA ALA A 61 -8.82 51.17 -20.17
C ALA A 61 -8.29 51.69 -21.52
N ALA A 62 -8.52 50.85 -22.56
CA ALA A 62 -8.86 51.16 -23.97
C ALA A 62 -7.81 51.89 -24.85
N SER A 63 -7.69 51.71 -26.18
CA SER A 63 -8.24 50.83 -27.22
C SER A 63 -7.57 51.19 -28.56
N SER A 64 -7.63 50.27 -29.54
CA SER A 64 -7.69 50.49 -31.02
C SER A 64 -6.48 51.09 -31.78
N SER A 65 -6.11 50.76 -33.03
CA SER A 65 -6.58 49.81 -34.06
C SER A 65 -5.58 49.85 -35.25
N SER A 66 -5.37 48.73 -35.95
CA SER A 66 -5.31 48.71 -37.44
C SER A 66 -5.49 47.28 -38.03
N THR A 67 -6.50 47.20 -38.91
CA THR A 67 -6.95 46.21 -39.92
C THR A 67 -5.84 45.81 -40.92
N THR A 68 -5.79 44.74 -41.72
CA THR A 68 -6.55 43.50 -42.05
C THR A 68 -5.70 42.73 -43.09
N VAL A 69 -5.83 41.39 -43.19
CA VAL A 69 -6.15 40.60 -44.42
C VAL A 69 -5.93 39.10 -44.13
N SER A 70 -6.95 38.31 -44.48
CA SER A 70 -7.15 36.88 -44.23
C SER A 70 -6.57 35.95 -45.31
N SER A 71 -6.27 34.70 -44.94
CA SER A 71 -6.38 33.50 -45.80
C SER A 71 -6.49 32.21 -44.94
N PRO A 72 -7.19 31.16 -45.42
CA PRO A 72 -7.80 30.10 -44.59
C PRO A 72 -6.94 28.82 -44.39
N PRO A 73 -7.31 27.93 -43.44
CA PRO A 73 -6.63 26.65 -43.22
C PRO A 73 -7.17 25.52 -44.13
N SER A 74 -6.25 24.66 -44.57
CA SER A 74 -6.45 23.56 -45.51
C SER A 74 -7.23 22.37 -44.94
N GLU A 75 -8.12 21.82 -45.77
CA GLU A 75 -8.89 20.60 -45.53
C GLU A 75 -8.13 19.31 -45.86
N LEU A 76 -8.60 18.23 -45.23
CA LEU A 76 -8.19 16.82 -45.30
C LEU A 76 -8.24 16.20 -46.71
N PRO A 77 -7.44 15.14 -46.98
CA PRO A 77 -7.78 14.15 -47.99
C PRO A 77 -8.40 12.89 -47.38
N SER A 78 -9.58 12.54 -47.90
CA SER A 78 -10.28 11.26 -47.72
C SER A 78 -9.47 10.09 -48.30
N ALA A 79 -9.26 9.04 -47.50
CA ALA A 79 -8.78 7.75 -47.98
C ALA A 79 -9.82 6.66 -47.64
N THR A 80 -10.39 6.09 -48.69
CA THR A 80 -11.28 4.94 -48.72
C THR A 80 -10.62 3.70 -48.12
N SER A 81 -11.20 3.14 -47.06
CA SER A 81 -10.84 1.80 -46.55
C SER A 81 -11.84 0.77 -47.04
N SER A 82 -11.35 -0.20 -47.80
CA SER A 82 -12.08 -1.37 -48.26
C SER A 82 -12.29 -2.36 -47.09
N THR A 83 -13.53 -2.57 -46.68
CA THR A 83 -13.89 -3.59 -45.68
C THR A 83 -14.21 -4.90 -46.39
N THR A 84 -13.34 -5.90 -46.25
CA THR A 84 -13.64 -7.29 -46.57
C THR A 84 -14.45 -7.92 -45.43
N THR A 85 -15.71 -8.23 -45.70
CA THR A 85 -16.59 -8.98 -44.79
C THR A 85 -16.30 -10.47 -44.88
N VAL A 86 -15.69 -11.05 -43.85
CA VAL A 86 -15.68 -12.50 -43.62
C VAL A 86 -16.83 -12.83 -42.66
N SER A 87 -17.88 -13.46 -43.19
CA SER A 87 -19.03 -13.92 -42.40
C SER A 87 -18.65 -15.14 -41.57
N SER A 88 -18.65 -15.01 -40.24
CA SER A 88 -18.69 -16.14 -39.31
C SER A 88 -20.16 -16.46 -38.96
N PRO A 89 -20.54 -17.74 -38.78
CA PRO A 89 -21.90 -18.11 -38.43
C PRO A 89 -22.29 -17.62 -37.02
N PRO A 90 -23.58 -17.43 -36.72
CA PRO A 90 -24.02 -16.90 -35.44
C PRO A 90 -23.75 -17.93 -34.34
N SER A 91 -22.88 -17.58 -33.40
CA SER A 91 -22.72 -18.30 -32.14
C SER A 91 -24.00 -18.19 -31.32
N GLU A 92 -24.53 -19.34 -30.90
CA GLU A 92 -25.71 -19.45 -30.03
C GLU A 92 -25.59 -18.57 -28.78
N PRO A 93 -26.70 -18.01 -28.27
CA PRO A 93 -26.68 -17.25 -27.03
C PRO A 93 -26.31 -18.17 -25.87
N SER A 94 -25.06 -18.06 -25.42
CA SER A 94 -24.60 -18.72 -24.19
C SER A 94 -25.54 -18.32 -23.03
N LYS A 95 -26.08 -19.33 -22.35
CA LYS A 95 -26.87 -19.15 -21.11
C LYS A 95 -26.10 -18.22 -20.17
N PRO A 96 -26.75 -17.27 -19.47
CA PRO A 96 -26.07 -16.39 -18.55
C PRO A 96 -25.39 -17.24 -17.48
N ARG A 97 -24.05 -17.34 -17.56
CA ARG A 97 -23.24 -17.93 -16.49
C ARG A 97 -23.64 -17.21 -15.22
N SER A 98 -24.19 -17.92 -14.24
CA SER A 98 -24.48 -17.35 -12.92
C SER A 98 -23.20 -16.67 -12.46
N ARG A 99 -23.21 -15.33 -12.30
CA ARG A 99 -22.07 -14.62 -11.71
C ARG A 99 -21.86 -15.25 -10.34
N GLN A 100 -20.80 -16.02 -10.21
CA GLN A 100 -20.45 -16.62 -8.93
C GLN A 100 -20.09 -15.45 -8.01
N ARG A 101 -20.97 -15.20 -7.03
CA ARG A 101 -20.82 -14.10 -6.09
C ARG A 101 -19.79 -14.51 -5.04
N VAL A 102 -18.89 -13.60 -4.69
CA VAL A 102 -17.94 -13.83 -3.59
C VAL A 102 -18.71 -13.90 -2.27
N ASP A 103 -18.42 -14.92 -1.48
CA ASP A 103 -18.91 -15.11 -0.12
C ASP A 103 -17.98 -14.39 0.87
N PHE A 104 -18.23 -13.09 1.05
CA PHE A 104 -17.48 -12.26 2.01
C PHE A 104 -17.70 -12.68 3.46
N ALA A 105 -18.83 -13.32 3.79
CA ALA A 105 -19.05 -13.83 5.14
C ALA A 105 -18.10 -14.97 5.46
N LYS A 106 -17.82 -15.84 4.47
CA LYS A 106 -16.80 -16.87 4.60
C LYS A 106 -15.42 -16.28 4.85
N LEU A 107 -15.00 -15.26 4.08
CA LEU A 107 -13.71 -14.60 4.26
C LEU A 107 -13.58 -13.96 5.67
N GLN A 108 -14.61 -13.22 6.09
CA GLN A 108 -14.67 -12.65 7.43
C GLN A 108 -14.57 -13.74 8.51
N SER A 109 -15.28 -14.86 8.36
CA SER A 109 -15.27 -15.95 9.33
C SER A 109 -13.91 -16.64 9.45
N ILE A 110 -13.20 -16.84 8.33
CA ILE A 110 -11.86 -17.40 8.32
C ILE A 110 -10.93 -16.48 9.11
N PHE A 111 -10.90 -15.19 8.76
CA PHE A 111 -9.99 -14.26 9.42
C PHE A 111 -10.28 -14.11 10.92
N ALA A 112 -11.56 -14.06 11.31
CA ALA A 112 -11.97 -13.95 12.70
C ALA A 112 -11.62 -15.20 13.52
N ALA A 113 -11.82 -16.40 12.95
CA ALA A 113 -11.49 -17.66 13.62
C ALA A 113 -9.99 -17.76 13.95
N GLU A 114 -9.14 -17.40 12.98
CA GLU A 114 -7.69 -17.45 13.15
C GLU A 114 -7.18 -16.33 14.07
N SER A 115 -7.70 -15.11 13.94
CA SER A 115 -7.28 -14.00 14.80
C SER A 115 -7.62 -14.22 16.27
N ALA A 116 -8.63 -15.05 16.56
CA ALA A 116 -9.04 -15.36 17.93
C ALA A 116 -8.11 -16.36 18.64
N THR A 117 -7.28 -17.13 17.93
CA THR A 117 -6.45 -18.19 18.54
C THR A 117 -5.34 -17.66 19.44
N ASP A 118 -4.93 -16.40 19.25
CA ASP A 118 -3.79 -15.79 19.95
C ASP A 118 -4.22 -14.90 21.14
N ASN A 119 -5.53 -14.65 21.30
CA ASN A 119 -6.04 -13.84 22.40
C ASN A 119 -6.20 -14.68 23.68
N THR A 120 -5.21 -14.58 24.58
CA THR A 120 -5.33 -15.07 25.96
C THR A 120 -6.17 -14.15 26.86
N ASP A 121 -6.64 -13.02 26.35
CA ASP A 121 -7.46 -12.06 27.08
C ASP A 121 -8.96 -12.26 26.73
N PRO A 122 -9.83 -12.64 27.69
CA PRO A 122 -11.20 -13.06 27.43
C PRO A 122 -12.16 -11.88 27.19
N THR A 123 -11.71 -10.74 26.68
CA THR A 123 -12.63 -9.68 26.24
C THR A 123 -13.08 -9.95 24.81
N PRO A 124 -14.34 -10.40 24.60
CA PRO A 124 -14.85 -10.57 23.26
C PRO A 124 -15.20 -9.17 22.78
N SER A 125 -14.31 -8.58 21.98
CA SER A 125 -14.75 -7.58 21.01
C SER A 125 -14.84 -8.27 19.66
N PRO A 126 -15.96 -8.94 19.31
CA PRO A 126 -16.25 -9.32 17.94
C PRO A 126 -16.61 -8.07 17.10
N SER A 127 -16.02 -6.92 17.41
CA SER A 127 -16.08 -5.77 16.53
C SER A 127 -15.37 -6.17 15.25
N LEU A 128 -15.98 -5.83 14.13
CA LEU A 128 -15.49 -6.02 12.78
C LEU A 128 -14.06 -5.43 12.69
N SER A 129 -13.04 -6.22 12.99
CA SER A 129 -11.66 -5.82 12.78
C SER A 129 -11.57 -5.34 11.34
N SER A 130 -11.32 -4.06 11.15
CA SER A 130 -11.31 -3.46 9.81
C SER A 130 -10.30 -4.14 8.89
N LEU A 131 -9.28 -4.76 9.50
CA LEU A 131 -8.21 -5.49 8.86
C LEU A 131 -8.72 -6.49 7.83
N TRP A 132 -9.72 -7.33 8.11
CA TRP A 132 -10.12 -8.37 7.14
C TRP A 132 -10.61 -7.78 5.81
N TYR A 133 -11.38 -6.69 5.83
CA TYR A 133 -11.88 -6.07 4.60
C TYR A 133 -10.87 -5.10 3.97
N ILE A 134 -9.92 -4.58 4.76
CA ILE A 134 -8.75 -3.88 4.22
C ILE A 134 -7.91 -4.85 3.39
N LEU A 135 -7.60 -6.04 3.94
CA LEU A 135 -6.87 -7.09 3.23
C LEU A 135 -7.67 -7.65 2.05
N THR A 136 -8.98 -7.85 2.21
CA THR A 136 -9.86 -8.25 1.09
C THR A 136 -9.85 -7.21 -0.02
N THR A 137 -9.85 -5.91 0.30
CA THR A 137 -9.73 -4.84 -0.71
C THR A 137 -8.42 -5.00 -1.49
N ALA A 138 -7.29 -5.13 -0.80
CA ALA A 138 -5.98 -5.32 -1.42
C ALA A 138 -5.93 -6.56 -2.32
N LEU A 139 -6.43 -7.70 -1.84
CA LEU A 139 -6.50 -8.95 -2.59
C LEU A 139 -7.41 -8.85 -3.83
N LEU A 140 -8.55 -8.13 -3.74
CA LEU A 140 -9.40 -7.90 -4.91
C LEU A 140 -8.69 -7.10 -5.99
N LEU A 141 -7.84 -6.14 -5.62
CA LEU A 141 -7.01 -5.43 -6.59
C LEU A 141 -5.92 -6.35 -7.15
N ALA A 142 -5.18 -7.08 -6.30
CA ALA A 142 -4.13 -8.03 -6.73
C ALA A 142 -4.67 -9.13 -7.67
N PHE A 143 -5.88 -9.63 -7.42
CA PHE A 143 -6.53 -10.61 -8.29
C PHE A 143 -7.27 -10.01 -9.50
N HIS A 144 -7.17 -8.70 -9.71
CA HIS A 144 -7.75 -8.00 -10.87
C HIS A 144 -9.29 -8.09 -10.87
N LYS A 145 -9.90 -7.99 -9.68
CA LYS A 145 -11.35 -8.09 -9.43
C LYS A 145 -11.91 -6.79 -8.87
N GLU A 146 -11.45 -5.64 -9.35
CA GLU A 146 -11.81 -4.31 -8.86
C GLU A 146 -13.33 -4.05 -8.89
N LYS A 147 -14.05 -4.70 -9.81
CA LYS A 147 -15.52 -4.64 -9.90
C LYS A 147 -16.22 -5.19 -8.64
N LEU A 148 -15.61 -6.13 -7.93
CA LEU A 148 -16.17 -6.75 -6.72
C LEU A 148 -16.08 -5.83 -5.50
N ILE A 149 -15.40 -4.68 -5.59
CA ILE A 149 -15.39 -3.65 -4.54
C ILE A 149 -16.81 -3.13 -4.25
N ALA A 150 -17.67 -3.04 -5.28
CA ALA A 150 -19.08 -2.68 -5.07
C ALA A 150 -19.83 -3.75 -4.27
N ASP A 151 -19.53 -5.03 -4.49
CA ASP A 151 -20.15 -6.14 -3.76
C ASP A 151 -19.65 -6.18 -2.31
N LEU A 152 -18.36 -5.93 -2.09
CA LEU A 152 -17.76 -5.81 -0.75
C LEU A 152 -18.39 -4.64 0.03
N TRP A 153 -18.49 -3.46 -0.59
CA TRP A 153 -19.18 -2.31 0.01
C TRP A 153 -20.62 -2.66 0.40
N THR A 154 -21.37 -3.28 -0.52
CA THR A 154 -22.75 -3.67 -0.27
C THR A 154 -22.87 -4.62 0.92
N TYR A 155 -21.99 -5.62 0.98
CA TYR A 155 -21.93 -6.57 2.09
C TYR A 155 -21.66 -5.85 3.43
N LEU A 156 -20.65 -4.99 3.48
CA LEU A 156 -20.28 -4.25 4.68
C LEU A 156 -21.39 -3.30 5.13
N ALA A 157 -21.99 -2.55 4.22
CA ALA A 157 -23.06 -1.60 4.55
C ALA A 157 -24.29 -2.30 5.14
N VAL A 158 -24.68 -3.45 4.58
CA VAL A 158 -25.77 -4.29 5.11
C VAL A 158 -25.42 -4.83 6.51
N ASN A 159 -24.18 -5.23 6.74
CA ASN A 159 -23.76 -5.75 8.05
C ASN A 159 -23.68 -4.64 9.11
N VAL A 160 -23.22 -3.44 8.74
CA VAL A 160 -23.24 -2.27 9.63
C VAL A 160 -24.68 -1.92 10.01
N ALA A 161 -25.62 -1.94 9.07
CA ALA A 161 -27.04 -1.73 9.36
C ALA A 161 -27.63 -2.79 10.29
N ARG A 162 -27.19 -4.05 10.18
CA ARG A 162 -27.62 -5.13 11.08
C ARG A 162 -27.04 -5.01 12.48
N ALA A 163 -25.78 -4.57 12.61
CA ALA A 163 -25.10 -4.46 13.88
C ALA A 163 -25.62 -3.31 14.75
N SER A 164 -26.06 -2.21 14.15
CA SER A 164 -26.58 -1.03 14.86
C SER A 164 -27.97 -1.24 15.52
N GLY A 165 -28.71 -2.31 15.20
CA GLY A 165 -30.05 -2.53 15.74
C GLY A 165 -31.05 -1.39 15.41
N THR A 166 -32.26 -1.43 15.97
CA THR A 166 -33.31 -0.41 15.72
C THR A 166 -33.18 0.84 16.60
N ASN A 167 -32.23 0.85 17.55
CA ASN A 167 -32.17 1.85 18.63
C ASN A 167 -30.83 2.60 18.71
N ASP A 168 -29.84 2.30 17.87
CA ASP A 168 -28.62 3.12 17.81
C ASP A 168 -28.90 4.48 17.17
N ASP A 169 -28.21 5.48 17.70
CA ASP A 169 -28.16 6.83 17.17
C ASP A 169 -27.73 6.80 15.68
N ASP A 170 -28.57 7.33 14.78
CA ASP A 170 -28.32 7.40 13.32
C ASP A 170 -26.92 7.95 13.00
N HIS A 171 -26.38 8.79 13.89
CA HIS A 171 -25.02 9.32 13.84
C HIS A 171 -23.92 8.24 13.92
N HIS A 172 -24.06 7.23 14.79
CA HIS A 172 -23.08 6.16 14.94
C HIS A 172 -23.03 5.28 13.69
N HIS A 173 -24.20 4.87 13.20
CA HIS A 173 -24.34 4.11 11.96
C HIS A 173 -23.70 4.83 10.77
N HIS A 174 -24.01 6.13 10.60
CA HIS A 174 -23.44 6.97 9.56
C HIS A 174 -21.90 7.07 9.68
N HIS A 175 -21.37 7.22 10.89
CA HIS A 175 -19.94 7.28 11.16
C HIS A 175 -19.22 5.98 10.78
N LEU A 176 -19.80 4.81 11.09
CA LEU A 176 -19.24 3.51 10.72
C LEU A 176 -19.18 3.31 9.19
N LEU A 177 -20.22 3.73 8.47
CA LEU A 177 -20.24 3.67 7.01
C LEU A 177 -19.19 4.60 6.39
N LEU A 178 -19.06 5.83 6.90
CA LEU A 178 -18.00 6.76 6.46
C LEU A 178 -16.60 6.18 6.69
N THR A 179 -16.37 5.62 7.87
CA THR A 179 -15.10 5.00 8.26
C THR A 179 -14.77 3.84 7.32
N THR A 180 -15.75 2.96 7.08
CA THR A 180 -15.60 1.82 6.16
C THR A 180 -15.26 2.28 4.73
N ALA A 181 -15.97 3.28 4.21
CA ALA A 181 -15.71 3.82 2.88
C ALA A 181 -14.29 4.41 2.77
N ARG A 182 -13.83 5.13 3.82
CA ARG A 182 -12.48 5.70 3.87
C ARG A 182 -11.41 4.61 3.96
N HIS A 183 -11.62 3.54 4.72
CA HIS A 183 -10.71 2.39 4.75
C HIS A 183 -10.55 1.75 3.37
N ILE A 184 -11.64 1.47 2.63
CA ILE A 184 -11.55 0.88 1.29
C ILE A 184 -10.82 1.83 0.33
N ARG A 185 -11.07 3.15 0.42
CA ARG A 185 -10.37 4.16 -0.39
C ARG A 185 -8.87 4.16 -0.12
N GLU A 186 -8.50 4.20 1.16
CA GLU A 186 -7.12 4.25 1.61
C GLU A 186 -6.37 2.96 1.26
N ALA A 187 -6.99 1.80 1.50
CA ALA A 187 -6.43 0.49 1.14
C ALA A 187 -6.22 0.37 -0.38
N SER A 188 -7.19 0.82 -1.19
CA SER A 188 -7.05 0.84 -2.66
C SER A 188 -5.88 1.71 -3.11
N LEU A 189 -5.71 2.89 -2.50
CA LEU A 189 -4.63 3.81 -2.83
C LEU A 189 -3.26 3.26 -2.37
N LYS A 190 -3.15 2.76 -1.14
CA LYS A 190 -1.90 2.16 -0.63
C LYS A 190 -1.49 0.91 -1.41
N ALA A 191 -2.44 0.04 -1.77
CA ALA A 191 -2.15 -1.16 -2.58
C ALA A 191 -1.63 -0.82 -3.99
N SER A 192 -1.97 0.35 -4.52
CA SER A 192 -1.65 0.75 -5.90
C SER A 192 -0.17 0.75 -6.26
N THR A 193 0.72 0.87 -5.25
CA THR A 193 2.17 0.86 -5.43
C THR A 193 2.73 -0.53 -5.68
N LEU A 194 1.98 -1.57 -5.30
CA LEU A 194 2.35 -2.97 -5.50
C LEU A 194 1.60 -3.58 -6.68
N VAL A 195 0.28 -3.38 -6.75
CA VAL A 195 -0.60 -4.05 -7.72
C VAL A 195 -0.96 -3.19 -8.94
N GLY A 196 -0.50 -1.94 -8.96
CA GLY A 196 -0.64 -1.00 -10.07
C GLY A 196 -1.75 0.05 -9.92
N PHE A 197 -1.41 1.29 -10.30
CA PHE A 197 -2.29 2.45 -10.23
C PHE A 197 -3.62 2.33 -11.00
N PRO A 198 -3.67 1.74 -12.23
CA PRO A 198 -4.93 1.57 -12.94
C PRO A 198 -5.98 0.73 -12.18
N ARG A 199 -5.54 -0.24 -11.36
CA ARG A 199 -6.43 -1.06 -10.54
C ARG A 199 -7.08 -0.24 -9.44
N ALA A 200 -6.28 0.56 -8.75
CA ALA A 200 -6.78 1.47 -7.73
C ALA A 200 -7.80 2.46 -8.31
N ILE A 201 -7.55 3.03 -9.49
CA ILE A 201 -8.52 3.89 -10.19
C ILE A 201 -9.85 3.15 -10.42
N ASN A 202 -9.79 1.94 -10.98
CA ASN A 202 -10.99 1.17 -11.28
C ASN A 202 -11.77 0.77 -10.02
N ALA A 203 -11.06 0.40 -8.94
CA ALA A 203 -11.64 0.07 -7.64
C ALA A 203 -12.34 1.28 -7.01
N LEU A 204 -11.67 2.43 -6.98
CA LEU A 204 -12.19 3.68 -6.42
C LEU A 204 -13.40 4.20 -7.20
N LEU A 205 -13.38 4.12 -8.53
CA LEU A 205 -14.54 4.46 -9.36
C LEU A 205 -15.72 3.52 -9.11
N THR A 206 -15.44 2.23 -8.93
CA THR A 206 -16.46 1.22 -8.61
C THR A 206 -17.09 1.51 -7.24
N LEU A 207 -16.27 1.76 -6.22
CA LEU A 207 -16.73 2.14 -4.88
C LEU A 207 -17.56 3.42 -4.92
N HIS A 208 -17.08 4.46 -5.61
CA HIS A 208 -17.77 5.74 -5.72
C HIS A 208 -19.19 5.57 -6.27
N ARG A 209 -19.37 4.82 -7.36
CA ARG A 209 -20.68 4.53 -7.95
C ARG A 209 -21.58 3.72 -7.01
N ALA A 210 -21.02 2.74 -6.31
CA ALA A 210 -21.77 1.93 -5.34
C ALA A 210 -22.27 2.79 -4.17
N ILE A 211 -21.44 3.67 -3.62
CA ILE A 211 -21.84 4.60 -2.55
C ILE A 211 -22.84 5.62 -3.06
N GLN A 212 -22.61 6.24 -4.22
CA GLN A 212 -23.53 7.24 -4.78
C GLN A 212 -24.94 6.67 -5.00
N SER A 213 -25.04 5.42 -5.46
CA SER A 213 -26.34 4.77 -5.70
C SER A 213 -27.03 4.28 -4.44
N SER A 214 -26.28 3.76 -3.46
CA SER A 214 -26.86 3.18 -2.23
C SER A 214 -27.00 4.17 -1.07
N HIS A 215 -26.10 5.16 -0.98
CA HIS A 215 -26.00 6.12 0.13
C HIS A 215 -25.57 7.53 -0.37
N PRO A 216 -26.44 8.24 -1.10
CA PRO A 216 -26.10 9.52 -1.72
C PRO A 216 -25.64 10.60 -0.72
N ALA A 217 -26.20 10.62 0.49
CA ALA A 217 -25.76 11.55 1.54
C ALA A 217 -24.30 11.32 1.97
N LEU A 218 -23.87 10.06 2.09
CA LEU A 218 -22.46 9.71 2.34
C LEU A 218 -21.57 10.15 1.19
N SER A 219 -22.03 9.97 -0.06
CA SER A 219 -21.27 10.41 -1.24
C SER A 219 -20.98 11.91 -1.20
N THR A 220 -21.93 12.75 -0.77
CA THR A 220 -21.73 14.20 -0.65
C THR A 220 -20.69 14.54 0.43
N VAL A 221 -20.64 13.79 1.54
CA VAL A 221 -19.62 13.97 2.59
C VAL A 221 -18.24 13.58 2.06
N LEU A 222 -18.11 12.39 1.46
CA LEU A 222 -16.83 11.88 0.95
C LEU A 222 -16.23 12.73 -0.18
N GLN A 223 -17.07 13.38 -0.99
CA GLN A 223 -16.62 14.33 -2.03
C GLN A 223 -15.93 15.57 -1.46
N ARG A 224 -16.15 15.89 -0.17
CA ARG A 224 -15.49 17.00 0.52
C ARG A 224 -14.19 16.60 1.21
N ASP A 225 -13.85 15.31 1.23
CA ASP A 225 -12.56 14.87 1.77
C ASP A 225 -11.42 15.46 0.95
N SER A 226 -10.44 16.06 1.62
CA SER A 226 -9.20 16.54 1.02
C SER A 226 -8.13 15.44 1.02
N SER A 227 -7.14 15.59 0.16
CA SER A 227 -5.99 14.67 0.12
C SER A 227 -5.16 14.82 1.39
N LEU A 228 -4.96 13.71 2.11
CA LEU A 228 -4.04 13.63 3.25
C LEU A 228 -2.57 13.85 2.83
N ARG A 229 -2.25 13.65 1.54
CA ARG A 229 -0.90 13.83 0.98
C ARG A 229 -0.62 15.26 0.54
N SER A 230 -1.65 16.10 0.43
CA SER A 230 -1.52 17.49 0.00
C SER A 230 -1.26 18.47 1.16
N SER A 231 -0.85 17.96 2.33
CA SER A 231 -0.55 18.80 3.48
C SER A 231 0.62 19.74 3.17
N PRO A 232 0.41 21.08 3.19
CA PRO A 232 1.49 22.04 2.95
C PRO A 232 2.49 22.10 4.12
N TRP A 233 2.17 21.43 5.23
CA TRP A 233 2.96 21.44 6.47
C TRP A 233 3.97 20.29 6.55
N LEU A 234 3.89 19.30 5.65
CA LEU A 234 4.86 18.20 5.58
C LEU A 234 5.96 18.55 4.57
N SER A 235 7.15 18.87 5.08
CA SER A 235 8.31 19.11 4.23
C SER A 235 8.80 17.80 3.57
N PRO A 236 9.61 17.87 2.50
CA PRO A 236 10.28 16.70 1.94
C PRO A 236 11.09 15.91 2.99
N ALA A 237 11.74 16.60 3.94
CA ALA A 237 12.48 15.98 5.02
C ALA A 237 11.56 15.22 5.99
N ASP A 238 10.39 15.78 6.32
CA ASP A 238 9.41 15.10 7.18
C ASP A 238 8.88 13.83 6.51
N LYS A 239 8.58 13.90 5.21
CA LYS A 239 8.17 12.74 4.40
C LYS A 239 9.26 11.66 4.41
N PHE A 240 10.52 12.03 4.17
CA PHE A 240 11.64 11.10 4.23
C PHE A 240 11.76 10.46 5.62
N ASN A 241 11.73 11.27 6.69
CA ASN A 241 11.92 10.80 8.06
C ASN A 241 10.82 9.80 8.48
N ARG A 242 9.54 10.11 8.22
CA ARG A 242 8.46 9.18 8.54
C ARG A 242 8.46 7.93 7.65
N GLY A 243 8.85 8.08 6.39
CA GLY A 243 9.02 6.95 5.47
C GLY A 243 10.12 5.99 5.94
N MET A 244 11.28 6.55 6.30
CA MET A 244 12.40 5.78 6.85
C MET A 244 12.04 5.15 8.19
N ALA A 245 11.28 5.84 9.06
CA ALA A 245 10.83 5.27 10.33
C ALA A 245 9.94 4.03 10.14
N LEU A 246 8.93 4.11 9.26
CA LEU A 246 8.09 2.94 8.93
C LEU A 246 8.93 1.82 8.30
N PHE A 247 9.81 2.17 7.36
CA PHE A 247 10.70 1.22 6.69
C PHE A 247 11.62 0.50 7.68
N GLN A 248 12.17 1.23 8.65
CA GLN A 248 13.00 0.70 9.73
C GLN A 248 12.23 -0.26 10.62
N THR A 249 10.97 0.04 10.94
CA THR A 249 10.13 -0.90 11.70
C THR A 249 9.88 -2.19 10.91
N ILE A 250 9.57 -2.09 9.62
CA ILE A 250 9.30 -3.24 8.75
C ILE A 250 10.52 -4.14 8.60
N TYR A 251 11.68 -3.57 8.24
CA TYR A 251 12.87 -4.36 7.94
C TYR A 251 13.78 -4.57 9.15
N ASP A 252 13.58 -3.83 10.24
CA ASP A 252 14.33 -3.92 11.50
C ASP A 252 15.85 -3.95 11.24
N ARG A 253 16.57 -4.94 11.79
CA ARG A 253 18.00 -5.15 11.59
C ARG A 253 18.43 -5.32 10.13
N HIS A 254 17.51 -5.63 9.22
CA HIS A 254 17.80 -5.81 7.80
C HIS A 254 17.76 -4.48 7.01
N THR A 255 17.27 -3.39 7.61
CA THR A 255 17.13 -2.09 6.96
C THR A 255 18.40 -1.62 6.23
N PRO A 256 19.61 -1.63 6.84
CA PRO A 256 20.81 -1.15 6.15
C PRO A 256 21.13 -1.94 4.88
N ARG A 257 20.92 -3.27 4.92
CA ARG A 257 21.16 -4.15 3.76
C ARG A 257 20.16 -3.88 2.65
N VAL A 258 18.87 -3.75 2.97
CA VAL A 258 17.82 -3.51 1.96
C VAL A 258 18.03 -2.15 1.28
N VAL A 259 18.27 -1.10 2.08
CA VAL A 259 18.58 0.26 1.57
C VAL A 259 19.83 0.24 0.70
N SER A 260 20.91 -0.40 1.14
CA SER A 260 22.13 -0.50 0.35
C SER A 260 21.88 -1.19 -0.99
N THR A 261 21.12 -2.29 -0.98
CA THR A 261 20.79 -3.06 -2.20
C THR A 261 19.98 -2.21 -3.18
N MET A 262 18.88 -1.60 -2.71
CA MET A 262 18.04 -0.73 -3.53
C MET A 262 18.83 0.44 -4.14
N SER A 263 19.73 1.04 -3.36
CA SER A 263 20.57 2.16 -3.81
C SER A 263 21.53 1.70 -4.89
N SER A 264 22.26 0.60 -4.67
CA SER A 264 23.24 0.09 -5.62
C SER A 264 22.62 -0.37 -6.94
N CYS A 265 21.41 -0.96 -6.91
CA CYS A 265 20.75 -1.48 -8.11
C CYS A 265 20.17 -0.39 -9.03
N SER A 266 20.03 0.85 -8.56
CA SER A 266 19.31 1.91 -9.28
C SER A 266 20.05 3.26 -9.31
N GLY A 267 21.31 3.30 -8.85
CA GLY A 267 22.04 4.57 -8.70
C GLY A 267 21.46 5.50 -7.63
N GLY A 268 20.68 4.95 -6.69
CA GLY A 268 20.03 5.69 -5.60
C GLY A 268 18.57 6.04 -5.83
N ASP A 269 18.08 6.00 -7.07
CA ASP A 269 16.72 6.44 -7.41
C ASP A 269 15.64 5.57 -6.77
N LEU A 270 15.80 4.24 -6.77
CA LEU A 270 14.85 3.33 -6.14
C LEU A 270 14.74 3.60 -4.65
N THR A 271 15.86 3.81 -3.96
CA THR A 271 15.87 4.15 -2.53
C THR A 271 15.22 5.49 -2.28
N HIS A 272 15.59 6.52 -3.04
CA HIS A 272 15.02 7.86 -2.90
C HIS A 272 13.50 7.83 -3.08
N PHE A 273 13.03 7.25 -4.19
CA PHE A 273 11.61 7.18 -4.51
C PHE A 273 10.84 6.29 -3.53
N ALA A 274 11.38 5.12 -3.17
CA ALA A 274 10.74 4.23 -2.19
C ALA A 274 10.60 4.93 -0.84
N ILE A 275 11.67 5.47 -0.26
CA ILE A 275 11.60 6.05 1.08
C ILE A 275 10.79 7.34 1.10
N GLN A 276 11.02 8.26 0.17
CA GLN A 276 10.40 9.58 0.22
C GLN A 276 8.96 9.56 -0.30
N CYS A 277 8.72 8.94 -1.46
CA CYS A 277 7.42 9.00 -2.13
C CYS A 277 6.51 7.85 -1.72
N ILE A 278 7.01 6.61 -1.72
CA ILE A 278 6.17 5.44 -1.42
C ILE A 278 5.94 5.33 0.09
N TYR A 279 6.99 5.12 0.88
CA TYR A 279 6.85 4.99 2.32
C TYR A 279 6.47 6.32 2.98
N GLY A 280 7.19 7.40 2.67
CA GLY A 280 7.00 8.70 3.30
C GLY A 280 5.64 9.33 3.02
N GLU A 281 5.34 9.54 1.75
CA GLU A 281 4.12 10.25 1.35
C GLU A 281 2.88 9.34 1.37
N LEU A 282 3.00 8.08 0.95
CA LEU A 282 1.85 7.19 0.85
C LEU A 282 1.67 6.27 2.06
N LEU A 283 2.61 5.40 2.37
CA LEU A 283 2.36 4.28 3.30
C LEU A 283 2.36 4.69 4.77
N ALA A 284 3.25 5.61 5.17
CA ALA A 284 3.36 6.13 6.54
C ALA A 284 2.23 7.09 6.92
N GLU A 285 1.27 7.34 6.03
CA GLU A 285 0.05 8.09 6.40
C GLU A 285 -0.90 7.14 7.13
N ASN A 286 -1.06 7.34 8.43
CA ASN A 286 -1.78 6.39 9.29
C ASN A 286 -3.08 6.94 9.90
N ALA A 287 -3.55 8.11 9.45
CA ALA A 287 -4.79 8.70 9.95
C ALA A 287 -6.06 7.89 9.60
N ILE A 288 -6.02 7.02 8.58
CA ILE A 288 -7.16 6.21 8.13
C ILE A 288 -6.94 4.71 8.34
N ILE A 289 -5.80 4.15 7.91
CA ILE A 289 -5.40 2.78 8.26
C ILE A 289 -3.98 2.81 8.84
N GLY A 290 -3.78 2.11 9.96
CA GLY A 290 -2.56 2.14 10.73
C GLY A 290 -1.38 1.40 10.08
N ASP A 291 -0.24 1.41 10.78
CA ASP A 291 0.99 0.81 10.29
C ASP A 291 0.85 -0.72 10.18
N LEU A 292 0.20 -1.37 11.16
CA LEU A 292 -0.10 -2.82 11.12
C LEU A 292 -0.97 -3.18 9.91
N GLU A 293 -2.07 -2.47 9.69
CA GLU A 293 -2.94 -2.68 8.52
C GLU A 293 -2.18 -2.47 7.21
N THR A 294 -1.27 -1.50 7.19
CA THR A 294 -0.43 -1.18 6.02
C THR A 294 0.55 -2.31 5.72
N GLY A 295 1.31 -2.79 6.73
CA GLY A 295 2.26 -3.88 6.54
C GLY A 295 1.60 -5.19 6.14
N MET A 296 0.45 -5.52 6.76
CA MET A 296 -0.34 -6.70 6.39
C MET A 296 -0.92 -6.56 4.96
N LEU A 297 -1.30 -5.35 4.55
CA LEU A 297 -1.74 -5.05 3.19
C LEU A 297 -0.61 -5.26 2.17
N GLU A 298 0.60 -4.77 2.46
CA GLU A 298 1.77 -4.99 1.60
C GLU A 298 2.06 -6.49 1.45
N PHE A 299 2.01 -7.23 2.56
CA PHE A 299 2.18 -8.68 2.57
C PHE A 299 1.18 -9.38 1.64
N VAL A 300 -0.13 -9.13 1.79
CA VAL A 300 -1.13 -9.83 0.96
C VAL A 300 -1.09 -9.43 -0.51
N CYS A 301 -0.68 -8.20 -0.83
CA CYS A 301 -0.42 -7.78 -2.21
C CYS A 301 0.72 -8.60 -2.82
N CYS A 302 1.88 -8.66 -2.15
CA CYS A 302 3.03 -9.43 -2.66
C CYS A 302 2.77 -10.94 -2.69
N LEU A 303 2.00 -11.47 -1.73
CA LEU A 303 1.55 -12.86 -1.72
C LEU A 303 0.71 -13.15 -2.97
N ALA A 304 -0.34 -12.36 -3.20
CA ALA A 304 -1.26 -12.54 -4.32
C ALA A 304 -0.63 -12.34 -5.70
N ASP A 305 0.33 -11.42 -5.82
CA ASP A 305 1.09 -11.19 -7.07
C ASP A 305 2.21 -12.23 -7.29
N GLY A 306 2.43 -13.15 -6.35
CA GLY A 306 3.42 -14.23 -6.49
C GLY A 306 4.87 -13.77 -6.36
N VAL A 307 5.13 -12.65 -5.65
CA VAL A 307 6.48 -12.09 -5.51
C VAL A 307 7.09 -12.56 -4.17
N ALA A 308 7.49 -13.84 -4.11
CA ALA A 308 7.87 -14.51 -2.87
C ALA A 308 8.94 -13.78 -2.03
N PRO A 309 10.03 -13.22 -2.61
CA PRO A 309 11.02 -12.48 -1.81
C PRO A 309 10.44 -11.24 -1.11
N GLN A 310 9.52 -10.53 -1.77
CA GLN A 310 8.85 -9.35 -1.20
C GLN A 310 7.78 -9.77 -0.19
N ALA A 311 7.00 -10.81 -0.50
CA ALA A 311 6.03 -11.37 0.44
C ALA A 311 6.69 -11.82 1.74
N LYS A 312 7.87 -12.44 1.67
CA LYS A 312 8.67 -12.83 2.83
C LYS A 312 9.11 -11.61 3.66
N GLY A 313 9.61 -10.56 3.01
CA GLY A 313 9.99 -9.31 3.68
C GLY A 313 8.82 -8.70 4.46
N HIS A 314 7.68 -8.52 3.79
CA HIS A 314 6.49 -7.93 4.39
C HIS A 314 5.78 -8.86 5.39
N PHE A 315 5.93 -10.18 5.29
CA PHE A 315 5.46 -11.11 6.31
C PHE A 315 6.17 -10.87 7.65
N PHE A 316 7.51 -10.81 7.66
CA PHE A 316 8.26 -10.50 8.89
C PHE A 316 8.09 -9.03 9.30
N GLY A 317 7.94 -8.12 8.34
CA GLY A 317 7.61 -6.74 8.63
C GLY A 317 6.27 -6.58 9.34
N SER A 318 5.26 -7.37 8.95
CA SER A 318 3.98 -7.41 9.65
C SER A 318 4.14 -7.90 11.08
N VAL A 319 4.98 -8.90 11.33
CA VAL A 319 5.32 -9.35 12.71
C VAL A 319 5.97 -8.21 13.50
N ASN A 320 6.92 -7.48 12.91
CA ASN A 320 7.57 -6.35 13.57
C ASN A 320 6.60 -5.20 13.88
N LEU A 321 5.53 -5.07 13.09
CA LEU A 321 4.43 -4.14 13.29
C LEU A 321 3.35 -4.65 14.27
N GLY A 322 3.55 -5.82 14.87
CA GLY A 322 2.67 -6.39 15.90
C GLY A 322 1.63 -7.37 15.38
N ALA A 323 1.74 -7.86 14.14
CA ALA A 323 0.84 -8.89 13.63
C ALA A 323 1.00 -10.19 14.42
N THR A 324 -0.13 -10.76 14.85
CA THR A 324 -0.15 -12.05 15.53
C THR A 324 -0.03 -13.20 14.53
N ARG A 325 0.30 -14.41 15.02
CA ARG A 325 0.37 -15.61 14.17
C ARG A 325 -1.00 -15.90 13.56
N GLY A 326 -2.06 -15.75 14.34
CA GLY A 326 -3.46 -15.90 13.93
C GLY A 326 -3.87 -14.91 12.84
N GLN A 327 -3.47 -13.64 12.93
CA GLN A 327 -3.74 -12.65 11.88
C GLN A 327 -3.04 -13.00 10.56
N LEU A 328 -1.78 -13.42 10.61
CA LEU A 328 -1.02 -13.84 9.42
C LEU A 328 -1.61 -15.11 8.80
N ARG A 329 -1.93 -16.12 9.61
CA ARG A 329 -2.60 -17.35 9.16
C ARG A 329 -3.96 -17.04 8.52
N GLY A 330 -4.75 -16.21 9.18
CA GLY A 330 -6.04 -15.74 8.68
C GLY A 330 -5.93 -15.01 7.34
N ALA A 331 -4.90 -14.19 7.15
CA ALA A 331 -4.65 -13.50 5.89
C ALA A 331 -4.33 -14.48 4.75
N VAL A 332 -3.47 -15.48 4.98
CA VAL A 332 -3.12 -16.50 3.97
C VAL A 332 -4.33 -17.36 3.60
N LEU A 333 -5.07 -17.87 4.58
CA LEU A 333 -6.25 -18.70 4.36
C LEU A 333 -7.38 -17.92 3.66
N MET A 334 -7.56 -16.65 4.01
CA MET A 334 -8.51 -15.75 3.34
C MET A 334 -8.09 -15.48 1.89
N ALA A 335 -6.79 -15.29 1.63
CA ALA A 335 -6.27 -15.12 0.27
C ALA A 335 -6.53 -16.36 -0.59
N GLN A 336 -6.24 -17.56 -0.07
CA GLN A 336 -6.53 -18.84 -0.73
C GLN A 336 -8.02 -19.02 -1.02
N GLU A 337 -8.88 -18.75 -0.04
CA GLU A 337 -10.32 -18.88 -0.22
C GLU A 337 -10.86 -17.87 -1.25
N LEU A 338 -10.41 -16.61 -1.22
CA LEU A 338 -10.81 -15.63 -2.22
C LEU A 338 -10.33 -16.03 -3.61
N ALA A 339 -9.06 -16.44 -3.75
CA ALA A 339 -8.48 -16.91 -5.01
C ALA A 339 -9.29 -18.06 -5.61
N ARG A 340 -9.66 -19.06 -4.77
CA ARG A 340 -10.55 -20.16 -5.14
C ARG A 340 -11.91 -19.68 -5.63
N GLN A 341 -12.55 -18.74 -4.91
CA GLN A 341 -13.85 -18.19 -5.30
C GLN A 341 -13.79 -17.42 -6.63
N VAL A 342 -12.68 -16.71 -6.91
CA VAL A 342 -12.50 -15.91 -8.13
C VAL A 342 -11.71 -16.61 -9.24
N ARG A 343 -11.35 -17.88 -9.02
CA ARG A 343 -10.65 -18.80 -9.93
C ARG A 343 -9.30 -18.25 -10.42
N VAL A 344 -8.51 -17.78 -9.47
CA VAL A 344 -7.11 -17.36 -9.69
C VAL A 344 -6.21 -18.38 -8.98
N PRO A 345 -5.12 -18.86 -9.61
CA PRO A 345 -4.19 -19.78 -8.96
C PRO A 345 -3.43 -19.08 -7.82
N CYS A 346 -3.04 -19.85 -6.81
CA CYS A 346 -2.19 -19.38 -5.71
C CYS A 346 -0.76 -19.84 -5.96
N ALA A 347 0.18 -18.93 -6.18
CA ALA A 347 1.59 -19.25 -6.40
C ALA A 347 2.26 -19.97 -5.21
N TRP A 348 1.64 -19.90 -4.02
CA TRP A 348 2.15 -20.47 -2.78
C TRP A 348 1.38 -21.72 -2.30
N ASP A 349 0.37 -22.16 -3.06
CA ASP A 349 -0.38 -23.39 -2.78
C ASP A 349 0.22 -24.49 -3.66
N GLY A 350 1.09 -25.33 -3.09
CA GLY A 350 1.92 -26.32 -3.80
C GLY A 350 1.16 -27.49 -4.45
N GLY A 351 -0.02 -27.27 -5.03
CA GLY A 351 -0.77 -28.23 -5.85
C GLY A 351 -1.68 -27.49 -6.83
N ALA A 352 -1.74 -27.80 -8.13
CA ALA A 352 -1.41 -29.04 -8.80
C ALA A 352 -0.14 -28.93 -9.66
N ALA A 353 0.77 -29.88 -9.46
CA ALA A 353 1.78 -30.22 -10.43
C ALA A 353 1.11 -30.66 -11.74
N GLU A 354 1.08 -29.78 -12.73
CA GLU A 354 1.09 -30.22 -14.12
C GLU A 354 2.56 -30.46 -14.46
N GLU A 355 2.95 -31.75 -14.57
CA GLU A 355 4.25 -32.26 -15.06
C GLU A 355 5.38 -31.22 -15.11
N HIS A 356 6.05 -31.05 -13.96
CA HIS A 356 7.06 -30.03 -13.75
C HIS A 356 8.47 -30.57 -14.05
N ASP A 357 9.23 -29.77 -14.78
CA ASP A 357 10.61 -29.98 -15.23
C ASP A 357 11.57 -29.85 -14.01
N GLU A 358 12.83 -30.28 -14.12
CA GLU A 358 13.78 -30.33 -12.98
C GLU A 358 14.13 -28.96 -12.32
N GLY A 359 13.46 -27.86 -12.70
CA GLY A 359 13.63 -26.50 -12.16
C GLY A 359 12.71 -26.12 -10.99
N ASP A 360 11.73 -26.95 -10.62
CA ASP A 360 10.66 -26.56 -9.67
C ASP A 360 10.95 -26.81 -8.18
N GLU A 361 12.10 -27.42 -7.84
CA GLU A 361 12.52 -27.57 -6.44
C GLU A 361 12.97 -26.23 -5.83
N GLU A 362 13.48 -25.27 -6.63
CA GLU A 362 13.89 -23.95 -6.13
C GLU A 362 12.69 -23.04 -5.78
N ASP A 363 11.57 -23.14 -6.51
CA ASP A 363 10.36 -22.30 -6.30
C ASP A 363 9.60 -22.65 -5.01
N MET A 364 9.57 -23.94 -4.62
CA MET A 364 8.94 -24.38 -3.37
C MET A 364 9.72 -23.93 -2.12
N ASP A 365 11.02 -23.65 -2.28
CA ASP A 365 11.88 -23.15 -1.22
C ASP A 365 11.58 -21.69 -0.85
N GLU A 366 11.08 -20.90 -1.80
CA GLU A 366 10.84 -19.47 -1.61
C GLU A 366 9.67 -19.18 -0.65
N TRP A 367 8.65 -20.04 -0.64
CA TRP A 367 7.43 -19.88 0.18
C TRP A 367 7.50 -20.56 1.56
N LYS A 368 8.62 -21.21 1.92
CA LYS A 368 8.80 -21.92 3.20
C LYS A 368 8.49 -21.07 4.44
N PHE A 369 8.59 -19.75 4.35
CA PHE A 369 8.25 -18.87 5.47
C PHE A 369 6.78 -18.97 5.90
N LEU A 370 5.86 -19.37 5.00
CA LEU A 370 4.44 -19.56 5.31
C LEU A 370 4.20 -20.74 6.26
N GLN A 371 5.10 -21.73 6.31
CA GLN A 371 5.03 -22.84 7.28
C GLN A 371 5.12 -22.38 8.73
N ARG A 372 5.52 -21.12 8.98
CA ARG A 372 5.48 -20.52 10.32
C ARG A 372 4.07 -20.22 10.81
N VAL A 373 3.08 -20.19 9.92
CA VAL A 373 1.68 -19.88 10.25
C VAL A 373 0.72 -20.96 9.76
N MET A 374 1.02 -21.62 8.64
CA MET A 374 0.27 -22.77 8.10
C MET A 374 0.56 -24.02 8.90
#